data_AF-A0A8T5SRY6-F1
#
_entry.id   AF-A0A8T5SRY6-F1
#
_cell.length_a   1.000
_cell.length_b   1.000
_cell.length_c   1.000
_cell.angle_alpha   90.00
_cell.angle_beta   90.00
_cell.angle_gamma   90.00
#
_symmetry.space_group_name_H-M   'P 1'
#
loop_
_entity.id
_entity.type
_entity.pdbx_description
1 polymer ?
#
loop_
_entity_poly.entity_id
_entity_poly.type
_entity_poly.pdbx_seq_one_letter_code
_entity_poly.pdbx_strand_id
1 'polypeptide(L)'
;ANNLTLLGYPVKWTSDTEFRYAHQKFVIIDNKTTIVHSGNWAKTSFPEDGMKANREWSIAMTDTEVTEYYRDVFDYDWGNGRDYDAGTDGTGSALSYSETSSTYSRPFDTSGEFSGPMNVTPIFSPDTSLQGILYCINAAQVTLDIQIPYFTNWNETGSVEQILDAIIAAKNRGVTVRVISEEEYDYEEVAHLFNQNNIPIVWQDTRWFTVNHNKGIIVDGRIVLISSINYSDNSIDDNREAGVIIENEDVAQWYQDVFDYDWAIADFDHIGDVNLYWDPNIPTSSTTIDVTVYGHELFADGITTVSLGVKIGSGAWSNYTITGTAFASAEGDLENFHRIIAAQADGTDITVQASIEAGGVWHVGEEMVIHVRNSIGSSATTPPPVDPGIAELIPYIAMAIVAVIGVICLKKRK
;
A
#
# COMPACT_ATOMS: atom_id res chain seq x y z
N ALA A 1 13.33 -26.83 16.79
CA ALA A 1 13.54 -25.53 16.12
C ALA A 1 14.87 -25.58 15.38
N ASN A 2 14.90 -25.10 14.14
CA ASN A 2 16.10 -25.10 13.29
C ASN A 2 17.07 -24.02 13.79
N ASN A 3 17.98 -24.37 14.71
CA ASN A 3 19.04 -23.46 15.12
C ASN A 3 20.05 -23.34 13.98
N LEU A 4 20.01 -22.23 13.25
CA LEU A 4 20.82 -21.97 12.06
C LEU A 4 22.33 -22.13 12.33
N THR A 5 22.78 -21.66 13.51
CA THR A 5 24.20 -21.74 13.87
C THR A 5 24.65 -23.17 14.18
N LEU A 6 23.79 -24.00 14.77
CA LEU A 6 24.07 -25.44 14.94
C LEU A 6 24.12 -26.19 13.60
N LEU A 7 23.46 -25.66 12.57
CA LEU A 7 23.53 -26.17 11.20
C LEU A 7 24.74 -25.62 10.42
N GLY A 8 25.57 -24.78 11.05
CA GLY A 8 26.77 -24.19 10.44
C GLY A 8 26.49 -22.98 9.56
N TYR A 9 25.27 -22.42 9.61
CA TYR A 9 24.96 -21.19 8.89
C TYR A 9 25.43 -19.97 9.69
N PRO A 10 26.15 -19.04 9.06
CA PRO A 10 26.58 -17.82 9.73
C PRO A 10 25.36 -16.93 10.00
N VAL A 11 25.33 -16.33 11.19
CA VAL A 11 24.29 -15.40 11.62
C VAL A 11 24.97 -14.17 12.23
N LYS A 12 24.47 -13.00 11.90
CA LYS A 12 24.93 -11.72 12.46
C LYS A 12 23.75 -10.95 13.03
N TRP A 13 24.02 -10.26 14.14
CA TRP A 13 23.19 -9.18 14.63
C TRP A 13 23.55 -7.89 13.91
N THR A 14 22.53 -7.13 13.55
CA THR A 14 22.71 -5.78 12.99
C THR A 14 23.44 -4.87 13.98
N SER A 15 24.16 -3.90 13.45
CA SER A 15 24.83 -2.86 14.24
C SER A 15 23.80 -2.00 14.97
N ASP A 16 23.71 -2.16 16.29
CA ASP A 16 22.85 -1.38 17.18
C ASP A 16 23.32 0.07 17.38
N THR A 17 24.52 0.38 16.88
CA THR A 17 25.05 1.76 16.82
C THR A 17 24.62 2.53 15.58
N GLU A 18 24.23 1.82 14.51
CA GLU A 18 23.80 2.44 13.25
C GLU A 18 22.29 2.46 13.13
N PHE A 19 21.62 1.38 13.55
CA PHE A 19 20.17 1.22 13.40
C PHE A 19 19.54 0.78 14.71
N ARG A 20 18.37 1.34 15.01
CA ARG A 20 17.58 0.92 16.17
C ARG A 20 17.09 -0.51 16.02
N TYR A 21 16.60 -0.86 14.83
CA TYR A 21 16.18 -2.21 14.48
C TYR A 21 16.59 -2.57 13.04
N ALA A 22 16.91 -3.84 12.80
CA ALA A 22 16.87 -4.40 11.46
C ALA A 22 15.47 -4.90 11.16
N HIS A 23 14.78 -4.15 10.32
CA HIS A 23 13.38 -4.39 9.98
C HIS A 23 13.16 -4.52 8.47
N GLN A 24 14.22 -4.45 7.66
CA GLN A 24 14.23 -4.84 6.26
C GLN A 24 13.86 -6.32 6.06
N LYS A 25 12.98 -6.60 5.09
CA LYS A 25 12.60 -7.96 4.72
C LYS A 25 12.84 -8.17 3.24
N PHE A 26 14.06 -8.61 2.93
CA PHE A 26 14.40 -9.05 1.60
C PHE A 26 15.28 -10.30 1.63
N VAL A 27 15.29 -11.04 0.53
CA VAL A 27 16.13 -12.23 0.32
C VAL A 27 16.84 -12.11 -1.02
N ILE A 28 18.12 -12.48 -1.04
CA ILE A 28 18.90 -12.60 -2.28
C ILE A 28 19.19 -14.08 -2.55
N ILE A 29 18.83 -14.55 -3.74
CA ILE A 29 19.05 -15.93 -4.18
C ILE A 29 20.04 -15.90 -5.35
N ASP A 30 21.16 -16.61 -5.20
CA ASP A 30 22.19 -16.83 -6.23
C ASP A 30 22.72 -15.58 -6.95
N ASN A 31 22.61 -14.38 -6.32
CA ASN A 31 22.88 -13.08 -6.95
C ASN A 31 22.09 -12.84 -8.24
N LYS A 32 20.90 -13.43 -8.35
CA LYS A 32 20.04 -13.35 -9.53
C LYS A 32 18.61 -12.99 -9.21
N THR A 33 18.19 -13.20 -7.97
CA THR A 33 16.81 -12.91 -7.56
C THR A 33 16.81 -12.16 -6.25
N THR A 34 16.05 -11.08 -6.21
CA THR A 34 15.71 -10.39 -4.98
C THR A 34 14.22 -10.56 -4.71
N ILE A 35 13.87 -10.97 -3.50
CA ILE A 35 12.49 -10.93 -3.02
C ILE A 35 12.39 -9.79 -2.01
N VAL A 36 11.45 -8.87 -2.20
CA VAL A 36 11.10 -7.83 -1.21
C VAL A 36 9.73 -8.17 -0.65
N HIS A 37 9.58 -8.08 0.68
CA HIS A 37 8.36 -8.44 1.39
C HIS A 37 7.95 -7.33 2.36
N SER A 38 6.65 -7.07 2.50
CA SER A 38 6.16 -6.12 3.51
C SER A 38 6.13 -6.70 4.92
N GLY A 39 6.09 -8.04 5.00
CA GLY A 39 5.90 -8.80 6.21
C GLY A 39 7.14 -9.43 6.82
N ASN A 40 6.98 -9.99 8.02
CA ASN A 40 8.06 -10.73 8.65
C ASN A 40 8.25 -12.12 8.01
N TRP A 41 9.44 -12.70 8.07
CA TRP A 41 9.64 -14.12 7.70
C TRP A 41 9.14 -15.04 8.83
N ALA A 42 7.83 -15.06 9.05
CA ALA A 42 7.15 -15.74 10.15
C ALA A 42 5.86 -16.44 9.69
N LYS A 43 5.34 -17.36 10.51
CA LYS A 43 4.06 -18.05 10.23
C LYS A 43 2.88 -17.10 10.07
N THR A 44 2.92 -15.93 10.71
CA THR A 44 1.93 -14.86 10.55
C THR A 44 1.87 -14.30 9.13
N SER A 45 2.92 -14.49 8.33
CA SER A 45 3.05 -13.99 6.96
C SER A 45 2.93 -15.12 5.92
N PHE A 46 3.29 -16.33 6.33
CA PHE A 46 3.25 -17.55 5.53
C PHE A 46 2.44 -18.63 6.28
N PRO A 47 1.10 -18.54 6.27
CA PRO A 47 0.25 -19.44 7.05
C PRO A 47 0.23 -20.85 6.48
N GLU A 48 -0.10 -21.83 7.33
CA GLU A 48 -0.54 -23.14 6.84
C GLU A 48 -1.86 -23.01 6.05
N ASP A 49 -2.16 -24.01 5.22
CA ASP A 49 -3.38 -24.00 4.42
C ASP A 49 -4.63 -23.94 5.32
N GLY A 50 -5.56 -23.04 5.00
CA GLY A 50 -6.76 -22.78 5.80
C GLY A 50 -6.56 -21.99 7.10
N MET A 51 -5.38 -21.42 7.36
CA MET A 51 -5.12 -20.58 8.54
C MET A 51 -5.12 -19.09 8.21
N LYS A 52 -5.48 -18.26 9.20
CA LYS A 52 -5.33 -16.80 9.16
C LYS A 52 -3.86 -16.42 9.11
N ALA A 53 -3.60 -15.33 8.43
CA ALA A 53 -2.33 -14.63 8.40
C ALA A 53 -2.59 -13.13 8.31
N ASN A 54 -1.52 -12.36 8.47
CA ASN A 54 -1.49 -10.97 8.13
C ASN A 54 -1.72 -10.77 6.62
N ARG A 55 -2.34 -9.66 6.24
CA ARG A 55 -2.40 -9.21 4.85
C ARG A 55 -1.13 -8.44 4.51
N GLU A 56 -0.41 -8.89 3.47
CA GLU A 56 0.94 -8.43 3.12
C GLU A 56 1.20 -8.54 1.61
N TRP A 57 2.17 -7.76 1.10
CA TRP A 57 2.59 -7.78 -0.31
C TRP A 57 4.05 -8.23 -0.43
N SER A 58 4.35 -8.94 -1.52
CA SER A 58 5.70 -9.34 -1.87
C SER A 58 5.92 -9.27 -3.38
N ILE A 59 7.17 -9.10 -3.80
CA ILE A 59 7.59 -9.22 -5.19
C ILE A 59 8.93 -9.93 -5.30
N ALA A 60 9.04 -10.83 -6.27
CA ALA A 60 10.30 -11.46 -6.67
C ALA A 60 10.77 -10.85 -8.00
N MET A 61 12.01 -10.38 -8.03
CA MET A 61 12.61 -9.71 -9.18
C MET A 61 13.86 -10.45 -9.61
N THR A 62 14.03 -10.66 -10.92
CA THR A 62 15.21 -11.36 -11.49
C THR A 62 16.18 -10.44 -12.23
N ASP A 63 16.02 -9.13 -12.05
CA ASP A 63 16.94 -8.15 -12.62
C ASP A 63 18.25 -8.13 -11.82
N THR A 64 19.37 -8.40 -12.50
CA THR A 64 20.66 -8.55 -11.83
C THR A 64 21.26 -7.24 -11.34
N GLU A 65 20.93 -6.09 -11.97
CA GLU A 65 21.41 -4.78 -11.50
C GLU A 65 20.68 -4.37 -10.23
N VAL A 66 19.36 -4.61 -10.19
CA VAL A 66 18.57 -4.45 -8.95
C VAL A 66 19.11 -5.39 -7.87
N THR A 67 19.34 -6.67 -8.19
CA THR A 67 19.90 -7.63 -7.22
C THR A 67 21.28 -7.24 -6.72
N GLU A 68 22.15 -6.69 -7.56
CA GLU A 68 23.47 -6.18 -7.16
C GLU A 68 23.33 -5.04 -6.14
N TYR A 69 22.38 -4.12 -6.32
CA TYR A 69 22.13 -3.06 -5.33
C TYR A 69 21.72 -3.59 -3.95
N TYR A 70 20.76 -4.53 -3.90
CA TYR A 70 20.38 -5.17 -2.63
C TYR A 70 21.56 -5.97 -2.03
N ARG A 71 22.41 -6.57 -2.86
CA ARG A 71 23.61 -7.28 -2.42
C ARG A 71 24.61 -6.32 -1.78
N ASP A 72 24.85 -5.17 -2.39
CA ASP A 72 25.77 -4.17 -1.85
C ASP A 72 25.32 -3.67 -0.47
N VAL A 73 24.02 -3.41 -0.31
CA VAL A 73 23.43 -3.06 0.99
C VAL A 73 23.59 -4.21 1.99
N PHE A 74 23.25 -5.45 1.59
CA PHE A 74 23.39 -6.62 2.44
C PHE A 74 24.83 -6.81 2.91
N ASP A 75 25.81 -6.71 2.00
CA ASP A 75 27.22 -6.92 2.31
C ASP A 75 27.77 -5.78 3.21
N TYR A 76 27.27 -4.55 3.07
CA TYR A 76 27.56 -3.46 4.00
C TYR A 76 27.03 -3.76 5.40
N ASP A 77 25.73 -4.07 5.53
CA ASP A 77 25.09 -4.38 6.81
C ASP A 77 25.74 -5.61 7.47
N TRP A 78 26.06 -6.63 6.67
CA TRP A 78 26.77 -7.83 7.10
C TRP A 78 28.19 -7.52 7.58
N GLY A 79 28.92 -6.66 6.89
CA GLY A 79 30.28 -6.27 7.25
C GLY A 79 30.34 -5.51 8.59
N ASN A 80 29.32 -4.70 8.88
CA ASN A 80 29.19 -3.96 10.13
C ASN A 80 28.51 -4.77 11.25
N GLY A 81 27.80 -5.84 10.91
CA GLY A 81 27.10 -6.70 11.87
C GLY A 81 28.04 -7.47 12.80
N ARG A 82 27.59 -7.68 14.04
CA ARG A 82 28.28 -8.50 15.04
C ARG A 82 27.93 -9.97 14.84
N ASP A 83 28.92 -10.85 14.85
CA ASP A 83 28.66 -12.29 14.82
C ASP A 83 27.79 -12.72 16.01
N TYR A 84 26.78 -13.54 15.73
CA TYR A 84 26.02 -14.20 16.77
C TYR A 84 26.90 -15.20 17.52
N ASP A 85 26.83 -15.17 18.84
CA ASP A 85 27.48 -16.15 19.71
C ASP A 85 26.46 -16.75 20.68
N ALA A 86 26.24 -18.07 20.59
CA ALA A 86 25.25 -18.74 21.43
C ALA A 86 25.56 -18.67 22.93
N GLY A 87 26.83 -18.49 23.30
CA GLY A 87 27.26 -18.38 24.69
C GLY A 87 26.87 -17.03 25.31
N THR A 88 26.95 -15.94 24.54
CA THR A 88 26.57 -14.60 24.99
C THR A 88 25.11 -14.27 24.71
N ASP A 89 24.61 -14.65 23.53
CA ASP A 89 23.31 -14.22 23.01
C ASP A 89 22.18 -15.22 23.38
N GLY A 90 22.56 -16.36 23.94
CA GLY A 90 21.65 -17.48 24.23
C GLY A 90 21.27 -18.23 22.96
N THR A 91 20.30 -19.16 23.07
CA THR A 91 19.82 -19.96 21.93
C THR A 91 18.41 -19.57 21.46
N GLY A 92 17.86 -18.50 22.06
CA GLY A 92 16.46 -18.14 21.93
C GLY A 92 15.49 -19.21 22.46
N SER A 93 14.21 -18.87 22.40
CA SER A 93 13.10 -19.81 22.59
C SER A 93 12.44 -20.05 21.24
N ALA A 94 11.90 -21.25 21.01
CA ALA A 94 11.07 -21.47 19.86
C ALA A 94 9.87 -20.51 19.91
N LEU A 95 9.60 -19.80 18.82
CA LEU A 95 8.39 -19.00 18.69
C LEU A 95 7.20 -19.95 18.79
N SER A 96 6.32 -19.69 19.77
CA SER A 96 5.02 -20.33 19.84
C SER A 96 4.05 -19.50 19.04
N TYR A 97 3.32 -20.12 18.12
CA TYR A 97 2.30 -19.46 17.33
C TYR A 97 0.98 -20.22 17.46
N SER A 98 -0.10 -19.48 17.63
CA SER A 98 -1.46 -20.01 17.58
C SER A 98 -2.07 -19.63 16.24
N GLU A 99 -2.40 -20.63 15.45
CA GLU A 99 -3.12 -20.45 14.18
C GLU A 99 -4.62 -20.49 14.44
N THR A 100 -5.33 -19.51 13.90
CA THR A 100 -6.79 -19.49 13.85
C THR A 100 -7.19 -19.86 12.43
N SER A 101 -8.21 -20.71 12.27
CA SER A 101 -8.71 -21.05 10.94
C SER A 101 -9.26 -19.81 10.21
N SER A 102 -9.08 -19.76 8.90
CA SER A 102 -9.67 -18.75 8.01
C SER A 102 -10.51 -19.41 6.93
N THR A 103 -11.63 -18.79 6.56
CA THR A 103 -12.45 -19.16 5.41
C THR A 103 -12.14 -18.33 4.17
N TYR A 104 -11.04 -17.57 4.19
CA TYR A 104 -10.63 -16.71 3.08
C TYR A 104 -10.57 -17.50 1.76
N SER A 105 -11.25 -17.01 0.74
CA SER A 105 -11.43 -17.69 -0.55
C SER A 105 -10.16 -17.72 -1.41
N ARG A 106 -9.14 -16.94 -1.05
CA ARG A 106 -7.84 -16.84 -1.74
C ARG A 106 -7.97 -16.54 -3.25
N PRO A 107 -8.65 -15.45 -3.64
CA PRO A 107 -8.82 -15.08 -5.05
C PRO A 107 -7.49 -14.80 -5.78
N PHE A 108 -6.40 -14.60 -5.03
CA PHE A 108 -5.04 -14.36 -5.53
C PHE A 108 -4.08 -15.53 -5.20
N ASP A 109 -4.57 -16.78 -5.27
CA ASP A 109 -3.75 -17.98 -5.01
C ASP A 109 -2.67 -18.24 -6.07
N THR A 110 -2.78 -17.57 -7.22
CA THR A 110 -1.82 -17.58 -8.32
C THR A 110 -1.09 -16.24 -8.36
N SER A 111 0.24 -16.28 -8.27
CA SER A 111 1.07 -15.08 -8.35
C SER A 111 0.98 -14.43 -9.74
N GLY A 112 0.97 -13.10 -9.78
CA GLY A 112 1.20 -12.37 -11.03
C GLY A 112 2.61 -12.64 -11.57
N GLU A 113 2.73 -12.77 -12.89
CA GLU A 113 4.01 -12.90 -13.59
C GLU A 113 4.15 -11.75 -14.59
N PHE A 114 5.26 -11.02 -14.49
CA PHE A 114 5.50 -9.81 -15.28
C PHE A 114 6.88 -9.88 -15.93
N SER A 115 6.99 -9.34 -17.14
CA SER A 115 8.27 -9.25 -17.85
C SER A 115 8.29 -8.06 -18.78
N GLY A 116 9.49 -7.54 -19.06
CA GLY A 116 9.67 -6.38 -19.91
C GLY A 116 10.48 -5.27 -19.23
N PRO A 117 10.67 -4.14 -19.92
CA PRO A 117 11.34 -2.99 -19.34
C PRO A 117 10.49 -2.38 -18.22
N MET A 118 11.10 -2.13 -17.07
CA MET A 118 10.47 -1.53 -15.90
C MET A 118 11.47 -0.56 -15.27
N ASN A 119 11.00 0.57 -14.73
CA ASN A 119 11.83 1.37 -13.84
C ASN A 119 11.69 0.79 -12.43
N VAL A 120 12.80 0.33 -11.85
CA VAL A 120 12.83 -0.26 -10.52
C VAL A 120 13.76 0.55 -9.64
N THR A 121 13.25 1.07 -8.54
CA THR A 121 14.00 1.91 -7.60
C THR A 121 13.98 1.28 -6.20
N PRO A 122 15.09 0.67 -5.75
CA PRO A 122 15.24 0.24 -4.36
C PRO A 122 15.24 1.44 -3.41
N ILE A 123 14.55 1.33 -2.28
CA ILE A 123 14.56 2.34 -1.22
C ILE A 123 14.86 1.71 0.14
N PHE A 124 15.55 2.43 1.02
CA PHE A 124 15.94 1.92 2.33
C PHE A 124 15.86 3.01 3.39
N SER A 125 15.42 2.66 4.60
CA SER A 125 15.56 3.57 5.76
C SER A 125 16.94 3.39 6.39
N PRO A 126 17.56 4.48 6.90
CA PRO A 126 17.09 5.86 6.88
C PRO A 126 17.59 6.68 5.67
N ASP A 127 18.09 6.00 4.64
CA ASP A 127 18.83 6.64 3.55
C ASP A 127 17.92 7.37 2.54
N THR A 128 16.89 6.67 2.05
CA THR A 128 16.08 7.08 0.89
C THR A 128 14.59 6.79 1.04
N SER A 129 14.16 6.13 2.12
CA SER A 129 12.78 5.70 2.32
C SER A 129 11.79 6.86 2.30
N LEU A 130 12.04 7.92 3.07
CA LEU A 130 11.17 9.11 3.11
C LEU A 130 11.01 9.72 1.72
N GLN A 131 12.11 9.95 1.01
CA GLN A 131 12.07 10.57 -0.31
C GLN A 131 11.38 9.65 -1.34
N GLY A 132 11.55 8.33 -1.22
CA GLY A 132 10.85 7.35 -2.05
C GLY A 132 9.34 7.36 -1.83
N ILE A 133 8.90 7.40 -0.57
CA ILE A 133 7.48 7.50 -0.20
C ILE A 133 6.89 8.82 -0.71
N LEU A 134 7.56 9.94 -0.46
CA LEU A 134 7.13 11.26 -0.93
C LEU A 134 7.12 11.35 -2.46
N TYR A 135 8.06 10.70 -3.15
CA TYR A 135 8.03 10.60 -4.61
C TYR A 135 6.74 9.95 -5.10
N CYS A 136 6.36 8.80 -4.53
CA CYS A 136 5.14 8.10 -4.92
C CYS A 136 3.90 9.00 -4.73
N ILE A 137 3.75 9.59 -3.54
CA ILE A 137 2.59 10.44 -3.21
C ILE A 137 2.53 11.69 -4.11
N ASN A 138 3.67 12.33 -4.35
CA ASN A 138 3.71 13.54 -5.18
C ASN A 138 3.58 13.24 -6.68
N ALA A 139 3.88 12.01 -7.12
CA ALA A 139 3.68 11.57 -8.49
C ALA A 139 2.20 11.36 -8.84
N ALA A 140 1.31 11.23 -7.85
CA ALA A 140 -0.12 10.98 -8.05
C ALA A 140 -0.81 12.13 -8.78
N GLN A 141 -1.53 11.80 -9.85
CA GLN A 141 -2.30 12.72 -10.70
C GLN A 141 -3.79 12.38 -10.80
N VAL A 142 -4.17 11.15 -10.44
CA VAL A 142 -5.49 10.54 -10.63
C VAL A 142 -5.91 9.79 -9.37
N THR A 143 -5.13 8.79 -8.97
CA THR A 143 -5.43 7.94 -7.80
C THR A 143 -4.20 7.75 -6.94
N LEU A 144 -4.45 7.67 -5.63
CA LEU A 144 -3.46 7.33 -4.63
C LEU A 144 -4.08 6.35 -3.64
N ASP A 145 -3.68 5.09 -3.74
CA ASP A 145 -4.19 4.01 -2.90
C ASP A 145 -3.11 3.59 -1.92
N ILE A 146 -3.41 3.61 -0.63
CA ILE A 146 -2.44 3.35 0.44
C ILE A 146 -2.98 2.25 1.35
N GLN A 147 -2.18 1.20 1.56
CA GLN A 147 -2.48 0.17 2.56
C GLN A 147 -1.30 0.10 3.54
N ILE A 148 -1.56 0.52 4.78
CA ILE A 148 -0.54 0.68 5.83
C ILE A 148 -1.17 0.26 7.16
N PRO A 149 -0.48 -0.45 8.09
CA PRO A 149 -1.10 -0.79 9.37
C PRO A 149 -1.50 0.46 10.16
N TYR A 150 -0.70 1.52 10.10
CA TYR A 150 -0.89 2.71 10.91
C TYR A 150 -0.06 3.91 10.46
N PHE A 151 -0.44 5.06 11.02
CA PHE A 151 0.33 6.28 11.11
C PHE A 151 0.55 6.60 12.60
N THR A 152 1.78 6.87 13.03
CA THR A 152 2.09 7.17 14.45
C THR A 152 2.93 8.44 14.56
N ASN A 153 2.98 9.05 15.75
CA ASN A 153 3.67 10.31 16.02
C ASN A 153 3.15 11.51 15.16
N TRP A 154 1.86 11.49 14.82
CA TRP A 154 1.16 12.63 14.24
C TRP A 154 1.14 13.83 15.21
N ASN A 155 1.17 15.07 14.70
CA ASN A 155 1.24 16.32 15.48
C ASN A 155 2.59 16.57 16.18
N GLU A 156 3.64 15.91 15.71
CA GLU A 156 5.04 16.26 15.97
C GLU A 156 5.72 16.70 14.66
N THR A 157 6.84 17.41 14.73
CA THR A 157 7.64 17.68 13.53
C THR A 157 8.45 16.43 13.21
N GLY A 158 8.10 15.73 12.12
CA GLY A 158 8.71 14.44 11.78
C GLY A 158 8.53 14.01 10.32
N SER A 159 8.92 12.78 10.05
CA SER A 159 8.81 12.14 8.75
C SER A 159 7.37 11.73 8.44
N VAL A 160 6.60 11.31 9.46
CA VAL A 160 5.17 10.98 9.29
C VAL A 160 4.33 12.20 8.95
N GLU A 161 4.60 13.35 9.58
CA GLU A 161 3.88 14.60 9.27
C GLU A 161 4.06 15.00 7.80
N GLN A 162 5.28 14.87 7.26
CA GLN A 162 5.55 15.15 5.85
C GLN A 162 4.77 14.23 4.90
N ILE A 163 4.56 12.96 5.30
CA ILE A 163 3.76 12.00 4.53
C ILE A 163 2.29 12.40 4.56
N LEU A 164 1.75 12.73 5.74
CA LEU A 164 0.35 13.16 5.90
C LEU A 164 0.07 14.46 5.12
N ASP A 165 0.96 15.44 5.22
CA ASP A 165 0.89 16.68 4.44
C ASP A 165 0.89 16.41 2.93
N ALA A 166 1.74 15.50 2.46
CA ALA A 166 1.79 15.13 1.05
C ALA A 166 0.51 14.44 0.57
N ILE A 167 -0.11 13.59 1.40
CA ILE A 167 -1.38 12.92 1.10
C ILE A 167 -2.51 13.95 1.01
N ILE A 168 -2.61 14.87 1.98
CA ILE A 168 -3.60 15.96 1.97
C ILE A 168 -3.37 16.87 0.77
N ALA A 169 -2.11 17.18 0.44
CA ALA A 169 -1.77 17.93 -0.75
C ALA A 169 -2.19 17.22 -2.04
N ALA A 170 -2.07 15.89 -2.11
CA ALA A 170 -2.56 15.11 -3.26
C ALA A 170 -4.08 15.22 -3.39
N LYS A 171 -4.84 15.03 -2.30
CA LYS A 171 -6.28 15.22 -2.28
C LYS A 171 -6.68 16.64 -2.74
N ASN A 172 -5.98 17.67 -2.26
CA ASN A 172 -6.21 19.06 -2.65
C ASN A 172 -5.88 19.35 -4.13
N ARG A 173 -5.02 18.56 -4.78
CA ARG A 173 -4.80 18.61 -6.24
C ARG A 173 -5.94 17.95 -7.03
N GLY A 174 -6.90 17.33 -6.35
CA GLY A 174 -8.01 16.59 -6.97
C GLY A 174 -7.71 15.11 -7.20
N VAL A 175 -6.65 14.55 -6.60
CA VAL A 175 -6.38 13.11 -6.64
C VAL A 175 -7.43 12.39 -5.79
N THR A 176 -7.95 11.28 -6.30
CA THR A 176 -8.80 10.37 -5.52
C THR A 176 -7.91 9.51 -4.62
N VAL A 177 -7.99 9.75 -3.32
CA VAL A 177 -7.19 9.06 -2.31
C VAL A 177 -8.05 8.00 -1.61
N ARG A 178 -7.53 6.79 -1.44
CA ARG A 178 -8.13 5.70 -0.65
C ARG A 178 -7.10 5.12 0.32
N VAL A 179 -7.49 4.93 1.58
CA VAL A 179 -6.59 4.40 2.61
C VAL A 179 -7.21 3.18 3.31
N ILE A 180 -6.50 2.06 3.34
CA ILE A 180 -6.82 0.88 4.16
C ILE A 180 -5.83 0.83 5.33
N SER A 181 -6.33 0.77 6.56
CA SER A 181 -5.54 0.74 7.79
C SER A 181 -6.00 -0.34 8.77
N GLU A 182 -5.26 -0.58 9.86
CA GLU A 182 -5.83 -1.30 11.02
C GLU A 182 -6.75 -0.39 11.83
N GLU A 183 -7.68 -1.03 12.53
CA GLU A 183 -8.49 -0.40 13.56
C GLU A 183 -7.88 -0.62 14.95
N GLU A 184 -7.11 0.34 15.44
CA GLU A 184 -6.73 0.45 16.85
C GLU A 184 -6.89 1.91 17.29
N TYR A 185 -7.16 2.13 18.58
CA TYR A 185 -7.51 3.45 19.15
C TYR A 185 -6.54 4.60 18.77
N ASP A 186 -5.25 4.32 18.60
CA ASP A 186 -4.26 5.34 18.25
C ASP A 186 -4.42 5.87 16.79
N TYR A 187 -5.18 5.18 15.94
CA TYR A 187 -5.38 5.51 14.53
C TYR A 187 -6.66 6.33 14.26
N GLU A 188 -7.54 6.47 15.26
CA GLU A 188 -8.76 7.28 15.18
C GLU A 188 -8.47 8.77 14.91
N GLU A 189 -7.34 9.29 15.41
CA GLU A 189 -6.96 10.70 15.18
C GLU A 189 -6.62 10.97 13.72
N VAL A 190 -5.92 10.05 13.06
CA VAL A 190 -5.61 10.17 11.63
C VAL A 190 -6.86 9.93 10.79
N ALA A 191 -7.76 9.04 11.21
CA ALA A 191 -9.06 8.92 10.57
C ALA A 191 -9.89 10.20 10.67
N HIS A 192 -9.84 10.89 11.81
CA HIS A 192 -10.46 12.21 11.96
C HIS A 192 -9.85 13.26 11.03
N LEU A 193 -8.52 13.31 10.92
CA LEU A 193 -7.80 14.20 9.99
C LEU A 193 -8.22 13.93 8.54
N PHE A 194 -8.25 12.66 8.12
CA PHE A 194 -8.64 12.28 6.78
C PHE A 194 -10.11 12.60 6.49
N ASN A 195 -11.01 12.36 7.45
CA ASN A 195 -12.41 12.75 7.33
C ASN A 195 -12.57 14.28 7.14
N GLN A 196 -11.85 15.09 7.93
CA GLN A 196 -11.85 16.56 7.79
C GLN A 196 -11.36 17.05 6.41
N ASN A 197 -10.59 16.23 5.70
CA ASN A 197 -10.05 16.51 4.37
C ASN A 197 -10.77 15.71 3.25
N ASN A 198 -11.91 15.08 3.54
CA ASN A 198 -12.68 14.24 2.62
C ASN A 198 -11.85 13.10 2.00
N ILE A 199 -10.96 12.49 2.78
CA ILE A 199 -10.19 11.31 2.42
C ILE A 199 -10.84 10.10 3.11
N PRO A 200 -11.40 9.15 2.36
CA PRO A 200 -11.93 7.94 2.96
C PRO A 200 -10.80 7.05 3.47
N ILE A 201 -10.97 6.56 4.68
CA ILE A 201 -10.14 5.56 5.33
C ILE A 201 -11.03 4.44 5.84
N VAL A 202 -10.57 3.21 5.66
CA VAL A 202 -11.32 1.99 5.95
C VAL A 202 -10.43 1.01 6.69
N TRP A 203 -11.04 0.08 7.42
CA TRP A 203 -10.30 -0.85 8.27
C TRP A 203 -10.17 -2.21 7.61
N GLN A 204 -8.99 -2.81 7.73
CA GLN A 204 -8.80 -4.16 7.21
C GLN A 204 -9.71 -5.12 7.95
N ASP A 205 -10.46 -5.89 7.18
CA ASP A 205 -11.30 -6.92 7.74
C ASP A 205 -10.50 -8.00 8.50
N THR A 206 -10.76 -8.12 9.79
CA THR A 206 -10.08 -9.09 10.66
C THR A 206 -10.79 -10.44 10.73
N ARG A 207 -11.88 -10.67 9.98
CA ARG A 207 -12.56 -11.97 9.90
C ARG A 207 -11.75 -12.96 9.09
N TRP A 208 -11.02 -12.52 8.06
CA TRP A 208 -10.16 -13.39 7.24
C TRP A 208 -8.66 -13.23 7.50
N PHE A 209 -8.24 -12.04 7.91
CA PHE A 209 -6.86 -11.73 8.20
C PHE A 209 -6.63 -11.61 9.71
N THR A 210 -5.39 -11.72 10.16
CA THR A 210 -5.04 -11.42 11.55
C THR A 210 -4.98 -9.92 11.78
N VAL A 211 -4.26 -9.22 10.90
CA VAL A 211 -4.11 -7.77 10.81
C VAL A 211 -3.68 -7.41 9.37
N ASN A 212 -3.88 -6.17 8.95
CA ASN A 212 -3.14 -5.49 7.91
C ASN A 212 -1.71 -5.27 8.39
N HIS A 213 -0.77 -5.88 7.67
CA HIS A 213 0.65 -5.70 7.90
C HIS A 213 1.37 -5.30 6.61
N ASN A 214 0.62 -4.84 5.61
CA ASN A 214 1.16 -4.32 4.37
C ASN A 214 1.71 -2.91 4.56
N LYS A 215 2.72 -2.52 3.78
CA LYS A 215 3.18 -1.12 3.68
C LYS A 215 3.39 -0.80 2.23
N GLY A 216 2.28 -0.52 1.55
CA GLY A 216 2.23 -0.36 0.11
C GLY A 216 1.51 0.91 -0.34
N ILE A 217 1.90 1.40 -1.51
CA ILE A 217 1.27 2.51 -2.21
C ILE A 217 1.07 2.09 -3.66
N ILE A 218 -0.10 2.37 -4.23
CA ILE A 218 -0.33 2.31 -5.68
C ILE A 218 -0.67 3.72 -6.15
N VAL A 219 -0.02 4.16 -7.22
CA VAL A 219 -0.16 5.52 -7.77
C VAL A 219 -0.61 5.42 -9.21
N ASP A 220 -1.77 6.01 -9.46
CA ASP A 220 -2.39 6.12 -10.78
C ASP A 220 -2.41 4.80 -11.58
N GLY A 221 -2.43 3.61 -10.95
CA GLY A 221 -2.37 2.33 -11.67
C GLY A 221 -1.09 2.08 -12.47
N ARG A 222 0.02 2.78 -12.18
CA ARG A 222 1.31 2.65 -12.91
C ARG A 222 2.55 2.59 -12.04
N ILE A 223 2.48 3.03 -10.78
CA ILE A 223 3.58 2.90 -9.83
C ILE A 223 3.08 2.09 -8.65
N VAL A 224 3.88 1.13 -8.18
CA VAL A 224 3.66 0.45 -6.92
C VAL A 224 4.89 0.57 -6.02
N LEU A 225 4.67 0.85 -4.74
CA LEU A 225 5.65 0.71 -3.67
C LEU A 225 5.29 -0.54 -2.86
N ILE A 226 6.27 -1.41 -2.64
CA ILE A 226 6.20 -2.56 -1.73
C ILE A 226 7.34 -2.42 -0.73
N SER A 227 7.05 -2.37 0.57
CA SER A 227 8.08 -2.10 1.57
C SER A 227 7.83 -2.68 2.94
N SER A 228 8.87 -2.71 3.77
CA SER A 228 8.81 -3.00 5.21
C SER A 228 8.54 -1.79 6.11
N ILE A 229 8.45 -0.60 5.52
CA ILE A 229 8.53 0.69 6.19
C ILE A 229 7.17 1.06 6.80
N ASN A 230 7.06 1.02 8.12
CA ASN A 230 5.86 1.54 8.80
C ASN A 230 5.86 3.07 8.77
N TYR A 231 4.69 3.71 8.81
CA TYR A 231 4.61 5.16 8.97
C TYR A 231 4.73 5.55 10.45
N SER A 232 5.97 5.43 10.92
CA SER A 232 6.46 5.91 12.21
C SER A 232 7.81 6.58 11.98
N ASP A 233 8.11 7.66 12.69
CA ASP A 233 9.41 8.33 12.52
C ASP A 233 10.57 7.37 12.80
N ASN A 234 10.47 6.50 13.80
CA ASN A 234 11.49 5.48 14.06
C ASN A 234 11.73 4.56 12.83
N SER A 235 10.67 4.11 12.15
CA SER A 235 10.83 3.23 10.97
C SER A 235 11.47 3.95 9.79
N ILE A 236 11.18 5.24 9.64
CA ILE A 236 11.71 6.05 8.54
C ILE A 236 13.13 6.53 8.83
N ASP A 237 13.42 6.97 10.06
CA ASP A 237 14.60 7.73 10.42
C ASP A 237 15.66 6.92 11.20
N ASP A 238 15.27 5.86 11.90
CA ASP A 238 16.16 5.14 12.83
C ASP A 238 16.34 3.64 12.51
N ASN A 239 15.37 3.01 11.83
CA ASN A 239 15.44 1.60 11.48
C ASN A 239 16.18 1.38 10.17
N ARG A 240 16.76 0.18 10.03
CA ARG A 240 17.11 -0.35 8.72
C ARG A 240 15.88 -1.02 8.10
N GLU A 241 15.29 -0.38 7.11
CA GLU A 241 14.12 -0.87 6.35
C GLU A 241 14.46 -1.07 4.88
N ALA A 242 13.66 -1.82 4.14
CA ALA A 242 13.80 -1.99 2.70
C ALA A 242 12.45 -1.89 1.98
N GLY A 243 12.47 -1.35 0.76
CA GLY A 243 11.34 -1.32 -0.14
C GLY A 243 11.78 -1.23 -1.59
N VAL A 244 10.81 -1.31 -2.49
CA VAL A 244 11.01 -1.16 -3.93
C VAL A 244 9.86 -0.40 -4.54
N ILE A 245 10.18 0.58 -5.37
CA ILE A 245 9.23 1.29 -6.23
C ILE A 245 9.37 0.70 -7.63
N ILE A 246 8.26 0.29 -8.23
CA ILE A 246 8.21 -0.24 -9.59
C ILE A 246 7.25 0.59 -10.41
N GLU A 247 7.74 1.18 -11.49
CA GLU A 247 6.91 1.87 -12.48
C GLU A 247 6.65 0.94 -13.66
N ASN A 248 5.48 0.31 -13.63
CA ASN A 248 4.98 -0.57 -14.67
C ASN A 248 3.47 -0.77 -14.48
N GLU A 249 2.67 -0.55 -15.54
CA GLU A 249 1.21 -0.64 -15.49
C GLU A 249 0.72 -2.07 -15.20
N ASP A 250 1.35 -3.11 -15.77
CA ASP A 250 0.95 -4.50 -15.54
C ASP A 250 1.18 -4.93 -14.08
N VAL A 251 2.34 -4.55 -13.52
CA VAL A 251 2.66 -4.80 -12.11
C VAL A 251 1.67 -4.04 -11.22
N ALA A 252 1.49 -2.74 -11.46
CA ALA A 252 0.61 -1.90 -10.64
C ALA A 252 -0.85 -2.38 -10.70
N GLN A 253 -1.34 -2.82 -11.86
CA GLN A 253 -2.70 -3.34 -12.01
C GLN A 253 -2.94 -4.61 -11.19
N TRP A 254 -1.96 -5.52 -11.09
CA TRP A 254 -2.13 -6.71 -10.25
C TRP A 254 -2.27 -6.35 -8.76
N TYR A 255 -1.48 -5.41 -8.26
CA TYR A 255 -1.64 -4.91 -6.89
C TYR A 255 -2.92 -4.07 -6.73
N GLN A 256 -3.37 -3.40 -7.79
CA GLN A 256 -4.64 -2.68 -7.80
C GLN A 256 -5.82 -3.64 -7.61
N ASP A 257 -5.84 -4.77 -8.31
CA ASP A 257 -6.88 -5.79 -8.15
C ASP A 257 -6.91 -6.33 -6.71
N VAL A 258 -5.73 -6.52 -6.11
CA VAL A 258 -5.55 -6.89 -4.71
C VAL A 258 -6.11 -5.83 -3.76
N PHE A 259 -5.75 -4.56 -3.98
CA PHE A 259 -6.22 -3.44 -3.17
C PHE A 259 -7.73 -3.24 -3.28
N ASP A 260 -8.28 -3.29 -4.49
CA ASP A 260 -9.70 -3.10 -4.75
C ASP A 260 -10.54 -4.24 -4.12
N TYR A 261 -10.02 -5.47 -4.13
CA TYR A 261 -10.62 -6.56 -3.37
C TYR A 261 -10.62 -6.27 -1.88
N ASP A 262 -9.47 -5.88 -1.30
CA ASP A 262 -9.35 -5.61 0.14
C ASP A 262 -10.23 -4.42 0.56
N TRP A 263 -10.34 -3.39 -0.29
CA TRP A 263 -11.20 -2.22 -0.09
C TRP A 263 -12.69 -2.60 -0.07
N ALA A 264 -13.11 -3.48 -0.99
CA ALA A 264 -14.51 -3.89 -1.10
C ALA A 264 -15.01 -4.76 0.06
N ILE A 265 -14.11 -5.24 0.92
CA ILE A 265 -14.42 -6.12 2.04
C ILE A 265 -14.02 -5.52 3.40
N ALA A 266 -13.49 -4.30 3.40
CA ALA A 266 -13.04 -3.61 4.60
C ALA A 266 -14.20 -3.30 5.56
N ASP A 267 -13.85 -3.13 6.84
CA ASP A 267 -14.74 -2.76 7.94
C ASP A 267 -14.79 -1.22 8.11
N PHE A 268 -15.88 -0.71 8.66
CA PHE A 268 -16.25 0.70 8.73
C PHE A 268 -16.92 1.05 10.06
N ASP A 269 -16.18 0.97 11.17
CA ASP A 269 -16.82 1.09 12.48
C ASP A 269 -17.36 2.51 12.75
N HIS A 270 -16.76 3.58 12.18
CA HIS A 270 -17.14 4.99 12.45
C HIS A 270 -17.25 5.95 11.24
N ILE A 271 -16.93 5.53 10.01
CA ILE A 271 -17.09 6.37 8.79
C ILE A 271 -17.85 5.59 7.72
N GLY A 272 -19.17 5.75 7.73
CA GLY A 272 -20.07 5.48 6.60
C GLY A 272 -20.39 4.01 6.36
N ASP A 273 -21.64 3.64 6.64
CA ASP A 273 -22.20 2.32 6.29
C ASP A 273 -22.36 2.12 4.77
N VAL A 274 -21.99 3.13 3.96
CA VAL A 274 -22.20 3.15 2.50
C VAL A 274 -20.90 3.50 1.81
N ASN A 275 -20.37 2.54 1.06
CA ASN A 275 -19.10 2.63 0.38
C ASN A 275 -19.22 2.47 -1.13
N LEU A 276 -18.22 3.00 -1.82
CA LEU A 276 -18.15 2.97 -3.27
C LEU A 276 -16.84 2.31 -3.70
N TYR A 277 -16.97 1.39 -4.65
CA TYR A 277 -15.85 0.87 -5.43
C TYR A 277 -16.25 0.85 -6.91
N TRP A 278 -15.28 0.92 -7.81
CA TRP A 278 -15.56 0.92 -9.24
C TRP A 278 -14.48 0.20 -10.04
N ASP A 279 -14.91 -0.44 -11.13
CA ASP A 279 -14.03 -1.11 -12.08
C ASP A 279 -14.23 -0.58 -13.51
N PRO A 280 -13.16 -0.31 -14.26
CA PRO A 280 -11.76 -0.25 -13.80
C PRO A 280 -11.50 0.97 -12.91
N ASN A 281 -10.52 0.89 -12.00
CA ASN A 281 -10.16 2.00 -11.10
C ASN A 281 -9.84 3.30 -11.88
N ILE A 282 -9.19 3.16 -13.05
CA ILE A 282 -8.92 4.26 -13.99
C ILE A 282 -9.54 3.93 -15.36
N PRO A 283 -10.79 4.35 -15.60
CA PRO A 283 -11.47 4.05 -16.86
C PRO A 283 -10.94 4.87 -18.02
N THR A 284 -10.96 4.29 -19.21
CA THR A 284 -10.66 4.96 -20.47
C THR A 284 -11.93 5.46 -21.16
N SER A 285 -11.77 6.25 -22.22
CA SER A 285 -12.89 6.69 -23.04
C SER A 285 -13.69 5.59 -23.77
N SER A 286 -13.24 4.34 -23.69
CA SER A 286 -13.89 3.19 -24.31
C SER A 286 -14.47 2.20 -23.31
N THR A 287 -14.17 2.33 -22.02
CA THR A 287 -14.60 1.39 -20.98
C THR A 287 -15.82 1.92 -20.25
N THR A 288 -16.82 1.06 -20.09
CA THR A 288 -17.87 1.29 -19.10
C THR A 288 -17.28 1.21 -17.70
N ILE A 289 -17.97 1.82 -16.73
CA ILE A 289 -17.53 1.88 -15.34
C ILE A 289 -18.57 1.16 -14.51
N ASP A 290 -18.23 0.02 -13.91
CA ASP A 290 -19.12 -0.67 -12.99
C ASP A 290 -18.92 -0.11 -11.58
N VAL A 291 -19.85 0.73 -11.12
CA VAL A 291 -19.80 1.30 -9.77
C VAL A 291 -20.62 0.41 -8.85
N THR A 292 -19.99 -0.15 -7.83
CA THR A 292 -20.70 -0.84 -6.77
C THR A 292 -20.84 0.02 -5.53
N VAL A 293 -22.06 0.00 -5.01
CA VAL A 293 -22.46 0.50 -3.71
C VAL A 293 -22.44 -0.66 -2.73
N TYR A 294 -21.65 -0.54 -1.68
CA TYR A 294 -21.52 -1.51 -0.59
C TYR A 294 -22.20 -0.96 0.66
N GLY A 295 -23.16 -1.68 1.22
CA GLY A 295 -23.90 -1.31 2.43
C GLY A 295 -23.49 -2.13 3.65
N HIS A 296 -22.30 -1.89 4.20
CA HIS A 296 -21.70 -2.70 5.26
C HIS A 296 -22.65 -2.88 6.45
N GLU A 297 -22.95 -4.14 6.79
CA GLU A 297 -23.87 -4.57 7.87
C GLU A 297 -25.34 -4.11 7.72
N LEU A 298 -25.66 -3.20 6.80
CA LEU A 298 -27.00 -2.66 6.60
C LEU A 298 -28.01 -3.70 6.13
N PHE A 299 -27.55 -4.84 5.60
CA PHE A 299 -28.44 -5.95 5.24
C PHE A 299 -29.26 -6.44 6.44
N ALA A 300 -28.68 -6.39 7.66
CA ALA A 300 -29.30 -6.87 8.88
C ALA A 300 -30.50 -5.99 9.30
N ASP A 301 -30.43 -4.69 9.01
CA ASP A 301 -31.48 -3.71 9.28
C ASP A 301 -32.57 -3.67 8.19
N GLY A 302 -32.35 -4.39 7.09
CA GLY A 302 -33.30 -4.49 5.97
C GLY A 302 -33.22 -3.30 5.04
N ILE A 303 -32.37 -3.42 4.01
CA ILE A 303 -32.21 -2.43 2.95
C ILE A 303 -33.51 -2.32 2.13
N THR A 304 -34.09 -1.11 2.09
CA THR A 304 -35.32 -0.80 1.34
C THR A 304 -35.03 -0.08 0.02
N THR A 305 -34.02 0.80 0.03
CA THR A 305 -33.69 1.65 -1.11
C THR A 305 -32.18 1.81 -1.22
N VAL A 306 -31.64 1.67 -2.43
CA VAL A 306 -30.25 2.02 -2.73
C VAL A 306 -30.26 3.04 -3.86
N SER A 307 -29.51 4.13 -3.68
CA SER A 307 -29.40 5.21 -4.65
C SER A 307 -27.95 5.53 -4.95
N LEU A 308 -27.63 5.72 -6.24
CA LEU A 308 -26.36 6.25 -6.70
C LEU A 308 -26.60 7.60 -7.40
N GLY A 309 -26.10 8.67 -6.80
CA GLY A 309 -25.96 9.96 -7.45
C GLY A 309 -24.74 9.96 -8.35
N VAL A 310 -24.90 10.45 -9.58
CA VAL A 310 -23.81 10.60 -10.56
C VAL A 310 -23.83 12.00 -11.15
N LYS A 311 -22.68 12.68 -11.14
CA LYS A 311 -22.46 13.99 -11.74
C LYS A 311 -21.32 13.90 -12.75
N ILE A 312 -21.65 14.07 -14.03
CA ILE A 312 -20.67 14.03 -15.14
C ILE A 312 -20.14 15.45 -15.38
N GLY A 313 -18.83 15.66 -15.17
CA GLY A 313 -18.17 16.96 -15.26
C GLY A 313 -18.85 18.01 -14.40
N SER A 314 -19.10 19.18 -14.98
CA SER A 314 -19.87 20.27 -14.34
C SER A 314 -21.39 20.15 -14.54
N GLY A 315 -21.89 18.97 -14.92
CA GLY A 315 -23.31 18.72 -15.16
C GLY A 315 -24.15 18.71 -13.89
N ALA A 316 -25.46 18.49 -14.05
CA ALA A 316 -26.37 18.27 -12.94
C ALA A 316 -26.25 16.83 -12.41
N TRP A 317 -26.54 16.64 -11.12
CA TRP A 317 -26.68 15.32 -10.52
C TRP A 317 -27.83 14.54 -11.18
N SER A 318 -27.55 13.29 -11.53
CA SER A 318 -28.53 12.28 -11.93
C SER A 318 -28.59 11.22 -10.83
N ASN A 319 -29.76 11.02 -10.24
CA ASN A 319 -29.95 10.03 -9.17
C ASN A 319 -30.57 8.75 -9.75
N TYR A 320 -29.88 7.63 -9.53
CA TYR A 320 -30.32 6.32 -9.96
C TYR A 320 -30.70 5.48 -8.75
N THR A 321 -31.97 5.08 -8.66
CA THR A 321 -32.36 4.01 -7.72
C THR A 321 -31.92 2.67 -8.29
N ILE A 322 -31.12 1.92 -7.53
CA ILE A 322 -30.69 0.57 -7.90
C ILE A 322 -31.76 -0.41 -7.42
N THR A 323 -32.44 -1.09 -8.36
CA THR A 323 -33.52 -2.02 -8.05
C THR A 323 -33.12 -3.47 -8.36
N GLY A 324 -33.24 -4.35 -7.37
CA GLY A 324 -33.26 -5.80 -7.58
C GLY A 324 -31.92 -6.49 -7.91
N THR A 325 -30.79 -5.87 -7.63
CA THR A 325 -29.43 -6.44 -7.87
C THR A 325 -28.58 -6.39 -6.60
N ALA A 326 -29.10 -6.95 -5.51
CA ALA A 326 -28.27 -7.27 -4.36
C ALA A 326 -27.46 -8.53 -4.68
N PHE A 327 -26.15 -8.48 -4.50
CA PHE A 327 -25.29 -9.66 -4.57
C PHE A 327 -24.46 -9.79 -3.29
N ALA A 328 -23.94 -10.99 -3.10
CA ALA A 328 -23.18 -11.32 -1.92
C ALA A 328 -21.91 -10.45 -1.85
N SER A 329 -21.64 -9.86 -0.70
CA SER A 329 -20.29 -9.46 -0.30
C SER A 329 -19.40 -10.68 -0.13
N ALA A 330 -18.11 -10.46 0.15
CA ALA A 330 -17.22 -11.55 0.48
C ALA A 330 -17.70 -12.34 1.72
N GLU A 331 -18.56 -11.73 2.55
CA GLU A 331 -19.20 -12.35 3.71
C GLU A 331 -20.32 -13.33 3.34
N GLY A 332 -20.84 -13.24 2.11
CA GLY A 332 -22.06 -13.92 1.70
C GLY A 332 -23.33 -13.09 1.87
N ASP A 333 -23.23 -11.87 2.39
CA ASP A 333 -24.37 -11.02 2.71
C ASP A 333 -24.84 -10.20 1.50
N LEU A 334 -26.15 -10.05 1.34
CA LEU A 334 -26.76 -9.37 0.18
C LEU A 334 -26.74 -7.85 0.35
N GLU A 335 -25.54 -7.28 0.35
CA GLU A 335 -25.25 -5.88 0.67
C GLU A 335 -24.45 -5.15 -0.43
N ASN A 336 -24.14 -5.81 -1.55
CA ASN A 336 -23.54 -5.16 -2.71
C ASN A 336 -24.57 -4.87 -3.81
N PHE A 337 -24.47 -3.69 -4.42
CA PHE A 337 -25.38 -3.21 -5.44
C PHE A 337 -24.64 -2.45 -6.53
N HIS A 338 -24.67 -2.93 -7.77
CA HIS A 338 -23.89 -2.29 -8.83
C HIS A 338 -24.71 -1.50 -9.85
N ARG A 339 -24.04 -0.54 -10.47
CA ARG A 339 -24.58 0.31 -11.52
C ARG A 339 -23.49 0.63 -12.54
N ILE A 340 -23.75 0.20 -13.76
CA ILE A 340 -22.90 0.54 -14.90
C ILE A 340 -23.15 2.00 -15.33
N ILE A 341 -22.11 2.82 -15.29
CA ILE A 341 -22.01 4.13 -15.94
C ILE A 341 -21.42 3.91 -17.33
N ALA A 342 -22.03 4.52 -18.34
CA ALA A 342 -21.52 4.45 -19.71
C ALA A 342 -20.14 5.12 -19.82
N ALA A 343 -19.31 4.65 -20.76
CA ALA A 343 -18.02 5.27 -21.06
C ALA A 343 -18.17 6.79 -21.30
N GLN A 344 -17.25 7.57 -20.75
CA GLN A 344 -17.19 9.03 -20.89
C GLN A 344 -15.96 9.43 -21.70
N ALA A 345 -15.86 10.68 -22.14
CA ALA A 345 -14.66 11.14 -22.84
C ALA A 345 -13.44 11.19 -21.91
N ASP A 346 -12.23 11.01 -22.44
CA ASP A 346 -11.00 11.20 -21.66
C ASP A 346 -10.94 12.64 -21.10
N GLY A 347 -10.47 12.79 -19.86
CA GLY A 347 -10.48 14.04 -19.10
C GLY A 347 -11.81 14.36 -18.44
N THR A 348 -12.81 13.47 -18.49
CA THR A 348 -14.07 13.65 -17.77
C THR A 348 -13.93 13.19 -16.33
N ASP A 349 -14.25 14.08 -15.40
CA ASP A 349 -14.46 13.74 -14.00
C ASP A 349 -15.90 13.30 -13.78
N ILE A 350 -16.10 12.20 -13.05
CA ILE A 350 -17.41 11.68 -12.67
C ILE A 350 -17.46 11.67 -11.15
N THR A 351 -18.23 12.58 -10.55
CA THR A 351 -18.48 12.53 -9.11
C THR A 351 -19.62 11.57 -8.82
N VAL A 352 -19.41 10.64 -7.89
CA VAL A 352 -20.39 9.68 -7.42
C VAL A 352 -20.60 9.79 -5.92
N GLN A 353 -21.83 9.58 -5.47
CA GLN A 353 -22.17 9.46 -4.06
C GLN A 353 -23.33 8.46 -3.92
N ALA A 354 -23.22 7.53 -2.99
CA ALA A 354 -24.29 6.58 -2.72
C ALA A 354 -25.03 6.90 -1.43
N SER A 355 -26.29 6.48 -1.38
CA SER A 355 -27.07 6.44 -0.16
C SER A 355 -27.91 5.18 -0.09
N ILE A 356 -28.04 4.63 1.11
CA ILE A 356 -28.82 3.43 1.40
C ILE A 356 -29.83 3.76 2.49
N GLU A 357 -31.07 3.33 2.29
CA GLU A 357 -32.10 3.32 3.31
C GLU A 357 -32.17 1.91 3.91
N ALA A 358 -31.91 1.79 5.20
CA ALA A 358 -31.99 0.54 5.96
C ALA A 358 -32.64 0.83 7.33
N GLY A 359 -33.53 -0.05 7.80
CA GLY A 359 -34.23 0.16 9.07
C GLY A 359 -35.06 1.46 9.17
N GLY A 360 -35.33 2.14 8.05
CA GLY A 360 -35.98 3.46 8.02
C GLY A 360 -35.04 4.65 8.29
N VAL A 361 -33.72 4.43 8.28
CA VAL A 361 -32.67 5.45 8.39
C VAL A 361 -31.93 5.55 7.06
N TRP A 362 -31.54 6.78 6.68
CA TRP A 362 -30.71 7.02 5.52
C TRP A 362 -29.24 7.10 5.92
N HIS A 363 -28.43 6.28 5.28
CA HIS A 363 -26.99 6.24 5.37
C HIS A 363 -26.43 6.83 4.06
N VAL A 364 -25.45 7.71 4.16
CA VAL A 364 -24.90 8.46 3.01
C VAL A 364 -23.40 8.31 3.00
N GLY A 365 -22.86 7.81 1.89
CA GLY A 365 -21.42 7.65 1.70
C GLY A 365 -20.73 8.96 1.31
N GLU A 366 -19.39 8.93 1.34
CA GLU A 366 -18.56 10.05 0.89
C GLU A 366 -18.64 10.26 -0.64
N GLU A 367 -18.46 11.52 -1.08
CA GLU A 367 -18.32 11.82 -2.50
C GLU A 367 -16.96 11.32 -3.03
N MET A 368 -16.99 10.53 -4.10
CA MET A 368 -15.80 10.04 -4.79
C MET A 368 -15.75 10.58 -6.22
N VAL A 369 -14.54 10.77 -6.75
CA VAL A 369 -14.33 11.23 -8.14
C VAL A 369 -13.65 10.13 -8.93
N ILE A 370 -14.27 9.74 -10.03
CA ILE A 370 -13.72 8.80 -11.00
C ILE A 370 -13.19 9.61 -12.18
N HIS A 371 -11.90 9.50 -12.46
CA HIS A 371 -11.24 10.24 -13.54
C HIS A 371 -11.09 9.35 -14.78
N VAL A 372 -11.68 9.76 -15.90
CA VAL A 372 -11.61 8.99 -17.15
C VAL A 372 -10.34 9.35 -17.93
N ARG A 373 -9.40 8.43 -18.14
CA ARG A 373 -8.14 8.65 -18.86
C ARG A 373 -7.67 7.39 -19.62
N ASN A 374 -7.08 7.58 -20.80
CA ASN A 374 -6.58 6.49 -21.67
C ASN A 374 -5.11 6.09 -21.46
N SER A 375 -4.32 6.96 -20.82
CA SER A 375 -2.88 6.80 -20.61
C SER A 375 -2.47 7.66 -19.43
N ILE A 376 -1.67 7.09 -18.54
CA ILE A 376 -1.31 7.70 -17.27
C ILE A 376 -0.03 8.57 -17.42
N GLY A 377 0.17 9.17 -18.61
CA GLY A 377 1.46 9.79 -18.95
C GLY A 377 1.48 10.94 -19.96
N SER A 378 0.35 11.48 -20.42
CA SER A 378 0.36 12.56 -21.45
C SER A 378 0.16 13.99 -20.93
N SER A 379 -0.27 14.15 -19.67
CA SER A 379 -0.23 15.45 -19.00
C SER A 379 0.89 15.43 -17.96
N ALA A 380 2.10 15.73 -18.41
CA ALA A 380 3.07 16.39 -17.55
C ALA A 380 2.49 17.77 -17.15
N THR A 381 1.47 17.80 -16.30
CA THR A 381 1.38 18.89 -15.34
C THR A 381 2.62 18.71 -14.49
N THR A 382 3.63 19.53 -14.77
CA THR A 382 4.73 19.80 -13.85
C THR A 382 4.17 19.70 -12.44
N PRO A 383 4.74 18.84 -11.58
CA PRO A 383 4.42 18.88 -10.16
C PRO A 383 4.47 20.34 -9.71
N PRO A 384 3.59 20.80 -8.80
CA PRO A 384 3.83 22.09 -8.14
C PRO A 384 5.29 22.09 -7.68
N PRO A 385 6.01 23.22 -7.80
CA PRO A 385 7.46 23.24 -7.63
C PRO A 385 7.79 22.55 -6.31
N VAL A 386 8.36 21.35 -6.43
CA VAL A 386 9.02 20.71 -5.30
C VAL A 386 10.08 21.71 -4.87
N ASP A 387 10.18 21.95 -3.56
CA ASP A 387 11.22 22.80 -2.99
C ASP A 387 12.54 22.55 -3.77
N PRO A 388 13.16 23.58 -4.37
CA PRO A 388 14.29 23.41 -5.30
C PRO A 388 15.44 22.54 -4.77
N GLY A 389 15.50 22.27 -3.47
CA GLY A 389 16.40 21.27 -2.88
C GLY A 389 16.19 19.83 -3.36
N ILE A 390 14.94 19.37 -3.60
CA ILE A 390 14.66 17.94 -3.87
C ILE A 390 14.71 17.61 -5.36
N ALA A 391 14.24 18.52 -6.22
CA ALA A 391 14.25 18.30 -7.68
C ALA A 391 15.68 18.31 -8.27
N GLU A 392 16.59 19.09 -7.69
CA GLU A 392 18.01 19.05 -8.06
C GLU A 392 18.67 17.74 -7.61
N LEU A 393 18.22 17.12 -6.51
CA LEU A 393 18.83 15.91 -5.95
C LEU A 393 18.56 14.64 -6.74
N ILE A 394 17.56 14.55 -7.62
CA ILE A 394 17.22 13.29 -8.33
C ILE A 394 18.41 12.72 -9.15
N PRO A 395 19.07 13.49 -10.03
CA PRO A 395 20.30 13.02 -10.69
C PRO A 395 21.52 12.94 -9.76
N TYR A 396 21.51 13.63 -8.61
CA TYR A 396 22.58 13.53 -7.62
C TYR A 396 22.41 12.39 -6.60
N ILE A 397 21.22 11.82 -6.40
CA ILE A 397 21.01 10.61 -5.61
C ILE A 397 21.59 9.43 -6.39
N ALA A 398 21.28 9.35 -7.70
CA ALA A 398 21.90 8.35 -8.59
C ALA A 398 23.43 8.50 -8.70
N MET A 399 23.97 9.73 -8.75
CA MET A 399 25.43 9.94 -8.85
C MET A 399 26.18 9.94 -7.51
N ALA A 400 25.57 10.39 -6.40
CA ALA A 400 26.22 10.39 -5.08
C ALA A 400 26.32 8.97 -4.53
N ILE A 401 25.36 8.08 -4.82
CA ILE A 401 25.44 6.66 -4.44
C ILE A 401 26.63 5.97 -5.17
N VAL A 402 26.80 6.20 -6.47
CA VAL A 402 27.94 5.65 -7.23
C VAL A 402 29.28 6.27 -6.82
N ALA A 403 29.31 7.57 -6.53
CA ALA A 403 30.54 8.27 -6.15
C ALA A 403 30.99 8.00 -4.70
N VAL A 404 30.06 7.89 -3.74
CA VAL A 404 30.37 7.62 -2.33
C VAL A 404 30.83 6.16 -2.17
N ILE A 405 30.18 5.20 -2.83
CA ILE A 405 30.61 3.80 -2.83
C ILE A 405 31.94 3.64 -3.58
N GLY A 406 32.10 4.28 -4.75
CA GLY A 406 33.36 4.27 -5.50
C GLY A 406 34.56 4.85 -4.71
N VAL A 407 34.37 5.94 -3.97
CA VAL A 407 35.42 6.57 -3.16
C VAL A 407 35.73 5.78 -1.88
N ILE A 408 34.74 5.14 -1.26
CA ILE A 408 34.94 4.27 -0.08
C ILE A 408 35.66 2.97 -0.47
N CYS A 409 35.32 2.36 -1.61
CA CYS A 409 36.01 1.18 -2.14
C CYS A 409 37.46 1.47 -2.59
N LEU A 410 37.75 2.68 -3.09
CA LEU A 410 39.11 3.09 -3.48
C LEU A 410 40.01 3.48 -2.30
N LYS A 411 39.45 4.02 -1.21
CA LYS A 411 40.24 4.40 -0.01
C LYS A 411 40.65 3.22 0.88
N LYS A 412 39.95 2.08 0.84
CA LYS A 412 40.28 0.89 1.64
C LYS A 412 41.10 -0.19 0.89
N ARG A 413 41.44 0.06 -0.39
CA ARG A 413 42.35 -0.79 -1.20
C ARG A 413 43.82 -0.31 -1.24
N LYS A 414 44.19 0.67 -0.42
CA LYS A 414 45.59 1.12 -0.23
C LYS A 414 46.08 0.86 1.18
#